data_AF-A0A1J3J461-F1
#
_entry.id   AF-A0A1J3J461-F1
#
_cell.length_a   1.000
_cell.length_b   1.000
_cell.length_c   1.000
_cell.angle_alpha   90.00
_cell.angle_beta   90.00
_cell.angle_gamma   90.00
#
_symmetry.space_group_name_H-M   'P 1'
#
loop_
_entity.id
_entity.type
_entity.pdbx_description
1 polymer ?
#
loop_
_entity_poly.entity_id
_entity_poly.type
_entity_poly.pdbx_seq_one_letter_code
_entity_poly.pdbx_strand_id
1 'polypeptide(L)'
;SQVLLATGGGHLFYLEIGDGSLKEVGRALLECEVSCLDINPVGDNPNYSGLAAVGMWTVSVGIFLLPGLSLITREQLGGEMVPRSVLLCAFEGISYLLC
;
A
#
# COMPACT_ATOMS: atom_id res chain seq x y z
N SER A 1 -0.45 -11.95 10.91
CA SER A 1 0.42 -11.18 9.99
C SER A 1 -0.38 -10.63 8.83
N GLN A 2 0.15 -9.66 8.10
CA GLN A 2 -0.54 -8.98 7.00
C GLN A 2 0.17 -9.22 5.66
N VAL A 3 -0.59 -9.29 4.57
CA VAL A 3 -0.07 -9.33 3.20
C VAL A 3 -0.91 -8.40 2.34
N LEU A 4 -0.24 -7.52 1.61
CA LEU A 4 -0.83 -6.76 0.52
C LEU A 4 -0.25 -7.28 -0.78
N LEU A 5 -1.11 -7.60 -1.74
CA LEU A 5 -0.67 -8.06 -3.05
C LEU A 5 -1.52 -7.40 -4.14
N ALA A 6 -0.88 -7.13 -5.27
CA ALA A 6 -1.55 -6.68 -6.47
C ALA A 6 -1.45 -7.75 -7.56
N THR A 7 -2.46 -7.80 -8.42
CA THR A 7 -2.42 -8.57 -9.67
C THR A 7 -2.68 -7.64 -10.84
N GLY A 8 -2.39 -8.11 -12.06
CA GLY A 8 -2.70 -7.36 -13.28
C GLY A 8 -4.18 -6.97 -13.37
N GLY A 9 -4.48 -5.92 -14.11
CA GLY A 9 -5.81 -5.31 -14.20
C GLY A 9 -6.12 -4.34 -13.07
N GLY A 10 -5.11 -3.88 -12.32
CA GLY A 10 -5.30 -2.93 -11.22
C GLY A 10 -5.95 -3.52 -9.96
N HIS A 11 -5.99 -4.84 -9.81
CA HIS A 11 -6.57 -5.47 -8.64
C HIS A 11 -5.61 -5.42 -7.45
N LEU A 12 -6.12 -5.02 -6.28
CA LEU A 12 -5.40 -4.97 -5.02
C LEU A 12 -6.14 -5.80 -3.97
N PHE A 13 -5.42 -6.69 -3.28
CA PHE A 13 -5.98 -7.58 -2.27
C PHE A 13 -5.21 -7.44 -0.96
N TYR A 14 -5.97 -7.39 0.12
CA TYR A 14 -5.45 -7.40 1.47
C TYR A 14 -5.81 -8.73 2.14
N LEU A 15 -4.78 -9.47 2.56
CA LEU A 15 -4.91 -10.75 3.23
C LEU A 15 -4.40 -10.68 4.66
N GLU A 16 -5.07 -11.42 5.54
CA GLU A 16 -4.56 -11.75 6.86
C GLU A 16 -4.07 -13.19 6.90
N ILE A 17 -2.93 -13.40 7.56
CA ILE A 17 -2.38 -14.71 7.87
C ILE A 17 -2.68 -15.03 9.33
N GLY A 18 -3.40 -16.14 9.57
CA GLY A 18 -3.76 -16.63 10.89
C GLY A 18 -4.32 -18.05 10.84
N ASP A 19 -4.18 -18.81 11.92
CA ASP A 19 -4.75 -20.15 12.10
C ASP A 19 -4.43 -21.15 10.97
N GLY A 20 -3.23 -21.04 10.38
CA GLY A 20 -2.82 -21.88 9.25
C GLY A 20 -3.54 -21.57 7.93
N SER A 21 -4.19 -20.40 7.84
CA SER A 21 -4.97 -19.97 6.68
C SER A 21 -4.58 -18.57 6.19
N LEU A 22 -4.86 -18.32 4.91
CA LEU A 22 -4.84 -16.99 4.30
C LEU A 22 -6.28 -16.56 4.08
N LYS A 23 -6.68 -15.46 4.70
CA LYS A 23 -8.03 -14.92 4.57
C LYS A 23 -7.98 -13.61 3.81
N GLU A 24 -8.75 -13.50 2.73
CA GLU A 24 -8.97 -12.22 2.09
C GLU A 24 -9.89 -11.36 2.97
N VAL A 25 -9.41 -10.19 3.36
CA VAL A 25 -10.11 -9.26 4.26
C VAL A 25 -10.53 -7.98 3.53
N GLY A 26 -9.82 -7.61 2.45
CA GLY A 26 -10.16 -6.46 1.63
C GLY A 26 -9.78 -6.65 0.17
N ARG A 27 -10.53 -6.00 -0.73
CA ARG A 27 -10.22 -5.91 -2.16
C ARG A 27 -10.55 -4.53 -2.69
N ALA A 28 -9.76 -4.05 -3.65
CA ALA A 28 -10.03 -2.85 -4.41
C ALA A 28 -9.67 -3.05 -5.89
N LEU A 29 -10.34 -2.32 -6.77
CA LEU A 29 -9.99 -2.22 -8.19
C LEU A 29 -9.53 -0.79 -8.45
N LEU A 30 -8.28 -0.64 -8.87
CA LEU A 30 -7.66 0.63 -9.20
C LEU A 30 -7.86 0.95 -10.68
N GLU A 31 -7.75 2.23 -11.01
CA GLU A 31 -7.89 2.73 -12.39
C GLU A 31 -6.74 2.34 -13.33
N CYS A 32 -5.60 1.90 -12.76
CA CYS A 32 -4.40 1.55 -13.51
C CYS A 32 -3.60 0.46 -12.80
N GLU A 33 -2.56 -0.02 -13.47
CA GLU A 33 -1.65 -1.03 -12.94
C GLU A 33 -0.87 -0.53 -11.71
N VAL A 34 -0.62 -1.46 -10.79
CA VAL A 34 0.25 -1.24 -9.63
C VAL A 34 1.70 -1.50 -10.02
N SER A 35 2.61 -0.63 -9.60
CA SER A 35 4.04 -0.76 -9.88
C SER A 35 4.86 -1.15 -8.64
N CYS A 36 4.46 -0.75 -7.44
CA CYS A 36 5.11 -1.12 -6.19
C CYS A 36 4.15 -0.95 -5.00
N LEU A 37 4.45 -1.62 -3.88
CA LEU A 37 3.60 -1.71 -2.69
C LEU A 37 4.44 -1.66 -1.43
N ASP A 38 3.90 -1.07 -0.36
CA ASP A 38 4.45 -1.19 0.97
C ASP A 38 3.37 -1.13 2.06
N ILE A 39 3.55 -1.91 3.12
CA ILE A 39 2.69 -1.96 4.30
C ILE A 39 3.51 -2.00 5.60
N ASN A 40 4.69 -1.36 5.61
CA ASN A 40 5.44 -1.28 6.86
C ASN A 40 4.63 -0.52 7.92
N PRO A 41 4.55 -1.04 9.15
CA PRO A 41 3.80 -0.39 10.22
C PRO A 41 4.45 0.95 10.59
N VAL A 42 3.65 2.01 10.53
CA VAL A 42 4.00 3.36 11.00
C VAL A 42 2.91 3.85 11.97
N GLY A 43 3.30 4.65 12.95
CA GLY A 43 2.40 5.11 14.03
C GLY A 43 2.46 4.21 15.27
N ASP A 44 1.31 4.04 15.94
CA ASP A 44 1.26 3.49 17.30
C ASP A 44 1.40 1.97 17.38
N ASN A 45 1.04 1.23 16.33
CA ASN A 45 1.10 -0.23 16.33
C ASN A 45 2.29 -0.75 15.51
N PRO A 46 3.39 -1.19 16.16
CA PRO A 46 4.59 -1.64 15.46
C PRO A 46 4.43 -3.01 14.80
N ASN A 47 3.34 -3.74 15.08
CA ASN A 47 3.13 -5.10 14.57
C ASN A 47 2.09 -5.17 13.46
N TYR A 48 1.35 -4.07 13.22
CA TYR A 48 0.21 -4.08 12.32
C TYR A 48 0.03 -2.71 11.68
N SER A 49 0.13 -2.66 10.35
CA SER A 49 -0.08 -1.44 9.58
C SER A 49 -1.57 -1.12 9.42
N GLY A 50 -1.91 0.14 9.64
CA GLY A 50 -3.20 0.72 9.26
C GLY A 50 -3.20 1.34 7.86
N LEU A 51 -2.03 1.40 7.21
CA LEU A 51 -1.83 2.09 5.94
C LEU A 51 -1.17 1.18 4.90
N ALA A 52 -1.50 1.43 3.64
CA ALA A 52 -0.83 0.85 2.49
C ALA A 52 -0.36 1.97 1.55
N ALA A 53 0.91 1.94 1.17
CA ALA A 53 1.43 2.77 0.10
C ALA A 53 1.43 1.98 -1.21
N VAL A 54 0.93 2.60 -2.27
CA VAL A 54 0.76 1.96 -3.59
C VAL A 54 1.29 2.90 -4.67
N GLY A 55 2.37 2.49 -5.33
CA GLY A 55 2.84 3.12 -6.55
C GLY A 55 2.02 2.65 -7.76
N MET A 56 1.67 3.58 -8.64
CA MET A 56 0.75 3.37 -9.76
C MET A 56 1.39 3.76 -11.10
N TRP A 57 0.98 3.10 -12.18
CA TRP A 57 1.48 3.37 -13.55
C TRP A 57 1.09 4.75 -14.08
N THR A 58 0.15 5.44 -13.44
CA THR A 58 -0.15 6.86 -13.68
C THR A 58 0.93 7.80 -13.13
N VAL A 59 2.09 7.30 -12.72
CA VAL A 59 3.20 8.09 -12.14
C VAL A 59 2.75 8.80 -10.85
N SER A 60 1.99 8.07 -10.04
CA SER A 60 1.43 8.57 -8.78
C SER A 60 1.61 7.57 -7.66
N VAL A 61 1.52 8.06 -6.42
CA VAL A 61 1.52 7.23 -5.21
C VAL A 61 0.23 7.49 -4.45
N GLY A 62 -0.47 6.42 -4.10
CA GLY A 62 -1.67 6.46 -3.28
C GLY A 62 -1.41 5.91 -1.89
N ILE A 63 -2.01 6.54 -0.88
CA ILE A 63 -2.10 6.00 0.48
C ILE A 63 -3.52 5.48 0.69
N PHE A 64 -3.64 4.23 1.12
CA PHE A 64 -4.90 3.54 1.36
C PHE A 64 -5.03 3.12 2.82
N LEU A 65 -6.25 3.13 3.35
CA LEU A 65 -6.55 2.57 4.68
C LEU A 65 -6.64 1.04 4.61
N LEU A 66 -6.06 0.37 5.59
CA LEU A 66 -6.29 -1.04 5.86
C LEU A 66 -7.34 -1.21 6.97
N PRO A 67 -8.18 -2.27 6.93
CA PRO A 67 -8.20 -3.34 5.94
C PRO A 67 -9.03 -3.01 4.67
N GLY A 68 -9.76 -1.89 4.67
CA GLY A 68 -10.81 -1.61 3.68
C GLY A 68 -10.32 -1.23 2.27
N LEU A 69 -9.03 -0.92 2.11
CA LEU A 69 -8.42 -0.43 0.86
C LEU A 69 -9.12 0.81 0.29
N SER A 70 -9.57 1.72 1.15
CA SER A 70 -10.09 3.03 0.73
C SER A 70 -8.95 4.02 0.54
N LEU A 71 -8.95 4.74 -0.59
CA LEU A 71 -7.95 5.77 -0.88
C LEU A 71 -8.11 6.95 0.08
N ILE A 72 -7.03 7.33 0.76
CA ILE A 72 -6.94 8.53 1.61
C ILE A 72 -6.51 9.73 0.76
N THR A 73 -5.39 9.56 0.06
CA THR A 73 -4.80 10.60 -0.76
C THR A 73 -3.99 9.97 -1.88
N ARG A 74 -3.84 10.72 -2.97
CA ARG A 74 -3.01 10.39 -4.11
C ARG A 74 -2.16 11.60 -4.46
N GLU A 75 -0.86 11.38 -4.57
CA GLU A 75 0.11 12.40 -4.98
C GLU A 75 0.65 12.07 -6.37
N GLN A 76 0.63 13.05 -7.27
CA GLN A 76 1.22 12.94 -8.60
C GLN A 76 2.71 13.26 -8.51
N LEU A 77 3.57 12.31 -8.89
CA LEU A 77 5.03 12.51 -8.79
C LEU A 77 5.59 13.38 -9.93
N GLY A 78 4.83 13.51 -11.02
CA GLY A 78 5.26 14.17 -12.24
C GLY A 78 6.30 13.36 -13.03
N GLY A 79 6.61 13.83 -14.23
CA GLY A 79 7.52 13.12 -15.15
C GLY A 79 6.88 11.90 -15.81
N GLU A 80 7.73 11.04 -16.40
CA GLU A 80 7.31 9.93 -17.26
C GLU A 80 7.64 8.55 -16.67
N MET A 81 8.42 8.49 -15.58
CA MET A 81 8.84 7.22 -14.99
C MET A 81 7.94 6.79 -13.84
N VAL A 82 7.37 5.60 -13.96
CA VAL A 82 6.57 4.97 -12.91
C VAL A 82 7.41 4.71 -11.64
N PRO A 83 6.81 4.85 -10.44
CA PRO A 83 7.50 4.54 -9.20
C PRO A 83 7.85 3.06 -9.14
N ARG A 84 9.07 2.74 -8.69
CA ARG A 84 9.59 1.36 -8.65
C ARG A 84 9.69 0.80 -7.24
N SER A 85 9.68 1.66 -6.24
CA SER A 85 9.68 1.29 -4.84
C SER A 85 8.94 2.37 -4.07
N VAL A 86 8.23 1.96 -3.03
CA VAL A 86 7.70 2.84 -1.99
C VAL A 86 8.09 2.25 -0.64
N LEU A 87 8.27 3.08 0.38
CA LEU A 87 8.56 2.65 1.73
C LEU A 87 7.92 3.58 2.76
N LEU A 88 7.03 3.03 3.57
CA LEU A 88 6.57 3.64 4.81
C LEU A 88 7.62 3.37 5.88
N CYS A 89 8.11 4.43 6.53
CA CYS A 89 9.09 4.30 7.60
C CYS A 89 8.94 5.44 8.60
N ALA A 90 9.65 5.34 9.72
CA ALA A 90 9.72 6.41 10.70
C ALA A 90 11.18 6.76 11.01
N PHE A 91 11.50 8.04 10.97
CA PHE A 91 12.77 8.59 11.45
C PHE A 91 12.47 9.52 12.62
N GLU A 92 13.12 9.28 13.76
CA GLU A 92 12.99 10.13 14.96
C GLU A 92 11.54 10.34 15.43
N GLY A 93 10.69 9.32 15.25
CA GLY A 93 9.27 9.36 15.63
C GLY A 93 8.36 10.07 14.62
N ILE A 94 8.91 10.55 13.49
CA ILE A 94 8.14 11.16 12.41
C ILE A 94 7.96 10.12 11.30
N SER A 95 6.72 9.91 10.84
CA SER A 95 6.42 9.00 9.74
C SER A 95 6.69 9.64 8.39
N TYR A 96 7.32 8.90 7.49
CA TYR A 96 7.66 9.29 6.13
C TYR A 96 7.18 8.25 5.13
N LEU A 97 6.90 8.71 3.92
CA LEU A 97 6.73 7.89 2.74
C LEU A 97 7.85 8.24 1.76
N LEU A 98 8.70 7.26 1.45
CA LEU A 98 9.77 7.39 0.46
C LEU A 98 9.31 6.77 -0.85
N CYS A 99 9.62 7.43 -1.97
CA CYS A 99 9.31 6.99 -3.33
C CYS A 99 10.44 7.39 -4.29
#